data_AF-A0A167CF07-F1
#
_entry.id   AF-A0A167CF07-F1
#
_cell.length_a   1.000
_cell.length_b   1.000
_cell.length_c   1.000
_cell.angle_alpha   90.00
_cell.angle_beta   90.00
_cell.angle_gamma   90.00
#
_symmetry.space_group_name_H-M   'P 1'
#
loop_
_entity.id
_entity.type
_entity.pdbx_description
1 polymer ?
#
loop_
_entity_poly.entity_id
_entity_poly.type
_entity_poly.pdbx_seq_one_letter_code
_entity_poly.pdbx_strand_id
1 'polypeptide(L)'
;MFRIRPFSLASRIGYRTGVKNFPRKSIPSLIAKRSITNAFQHGVPPPHPMPPVKKVRAYRWPIILALAMLVSGVAFRYYTAHNYPPEVASKLRKGLRAELDGGGKGKPDYKLALQYYLEALEEADNSNLHYLSDEYTGLQIKIAEMYEKLGMEEEARLIYRELGTSYIQALTDGTAVSAEVRPHMIQRDLRVALKTAISEATTNPEVAKMGLLVHFTIAQMEVANRDPAVAELINSEKTRANFNISIPVEGAPSKFDTKAWEPFRDELFSARDSTYSQLAACSVPRHSCFCHHFRVVFWIKPLCSGIPRT
;
A
#
# COMPACT_ATOMS: atom_id res chain seq x y z
N MET A 1 9.59 -33.67 2.06
CA MET A 1 10.34 -33.77 3.33
C MET A 1 11.81 -33.44 3.04
N PHE A 2 12.18 -32.15 2.99
CA PHE A 2 13.54 -31.71 2.63
C PHE A 2 14.28 -31.17 3.86
N ARG A 3 15.44 -31.77 4.17
CA ARG A 3 16.25 -31.52 5.36
C ARG A 3 17.41 -30.60 5.00
N ILE A 4 17.36 -29.35 5.45
CA ILE A 4 18.39 -28.33 5.20
C ILE A 4 19.47 -28.42 6.29
N ARG A 5 20.75 -28.47 5.90
CA ARG A 5 21.91 -28.40 6.80
C ARG A 5 22.31 -26.93 7.07
N PRO A 6 22.85 -26.59 8.26
CA PRO A 6 23.21 -25.22 8.59
C PRO A 6 24.60 -24.87 8.04
N PHE A 7 24.71 -23.72 7.38
CA PHE A 7 25.98 -23.09 7.05
C PHE A 7 26.22 -21.93 8.02
N SER A 8 27.34 -22.00 8.74
CA SER A 8 27.80 -21.00 9.70
C SER A 8 28.77 -20.06 8.99
N LEU A 9 28.52 -18.76 9.04
CA LEU A 9 29.59 -17.78 8.94
C LEU A 9 29.22 -16.47 9.64
N ALA A 10 30.04 -16.17 10.65
CA ALA A 10 30.08 -14.91 11.35
C ALA A 10 30.74 -13.85 10.47
N SER A 11 30.11 -12.68 10.35
CA SER A 11 30.84 -11.45 10.05
C SER A 11 30.20 -10.27 10.78
N ARG A 12 31.09 -9.44 11.32
CA ARG A 12 30.87 -8.45 12.37
C ARG A 12 30.84 -7.09 11.69
N ILE A 13 29.69 -6.43 11.63
CA ILE A 13 29.59 -5.05 11.12
C ILE A 13 28.98 -4.17 12.22
N GLY A 14 29.82 -3.29 12.78
CA GLY A 14 29.43 -2.29 13.77
C GLY A 14 28.94 -1.02 13.07
N TYR A 15 27.72 -0.59 13.38
CA TYR A 15 27.18 0.70 12.95
C TYR A 15 27.19 1.70 14.10
N ARG A 16 27.86 2.83 13.86
CA ARG A 16 28.04 3.98 14.74
C ARG A 16 26.87 4.95 14.54
N THR A 17 25.95 5.04 15.50
CA THR A 17 24.81 5.96 15.45
C THR A 17 25.18 7.34 15.99
N GLY A 18 25.21 8.36 15.13
CA GLY A 18 25.34 9.76 15.52
C GLY A 18 23.97 10.42 15.64
N VAL A 19 23.49 10.63 16.87
CA VAL A 19 22.26 11.38 17.16
C VAL A 19 22.62 12.87 17.24
N LYS A 20 22.06 13.69 16.34
CA LYS A 20 22.19 15.15 16.39
C LYS A 20 21.06 15.72 17.26
N ASN A 21 21.45 16.35 18.37
CA ASN A 21 20.56 17.06 19.29
C ASN A 21 19.99 18.32 18.62
N PHE A 22 18.66 18.46 18.62
CA PHE A 22 17.98 19.70 18.22
C PHE A 22 17.78 20.61 19.45
N PRO A 23 18.07 21.92 19.34
CA PRO A 23 17.91 22.85 20.45
C PRO A 23 16.43 23.23 20.68
N ARG A 24 16.00 23.06 21.94
CA ARG A 24 14.66 23.41 22.45
C ARG A 24 14.57 24.94 22.61
N LYS A 25 13.78 25.62 21.77
CA LYS A 25 13.50 27.06 21.92
C LYS A 25 12.57 27.29 23.10
N SER A 26 13.03 28.07 24.07
CA SER A 26 12.27 28.55 25.24
C SER A 26 11.29 29.65 24.83
N ILE A 27 10.02 29.50 25.20
CA ILE A 27 8.97 30.51 25.00
C ILE A 27 8.97 31.45 26.21
N PRO A 28 9.05 32.79 26.04
CA PRO A 28 8.99 33.73 27.15
C PRO A 28 7.53 33.95 27.60
N SER A 29 7.29 33.80 28.91
CA SER A 29 6.03 34.14 29.56
C SER A 29 5.95 35.64 29.85
N LEU A 30 5.16 36.38 29.08
CA LEU A 30 4.78 37.76 29.37
C LEU A 30 3.33 37.79 29.89
N ILE A 31 3.17 37.67 31.21
CA ILE A 31 1.90 37.99 31.89
C ILE A 31 2.14 39.29 32.66
N ALA A 32 1.75 40.40 32.05
CA ALA A 32 1.72 41.70 32.66
C ALA A 32 0.57 41.78 33.68
N LYS A 33 0.90 41.87 34.96
CA LYS A 33 -0.02 42.25 36.03
C LYS A 33 -0.38 43.73 35.86
N ARG A 34 -1.52 44.04 35.23
CA ARG A 34 -2.14 45.37 35.33
C ARG A 34 -2.94 45.45 36.62
N SER A 35 -2.37 46.15 37.60
CA SER A 35 -3.06 46.67 38.78
C SER A 35 -4.01 47.79 38.34
N ILE A 36 -5.31 47.57 38.44
CA ILE A 36 -6.33 48.62 38.30
C ILE A 36 -6.87 48.88 39.70
N THR A 37 -6.29 49.87 40.36
CA THR A 37 -6.82 50.47 41.59
C THR A 37 -7.65 51.69 41.22
N ASN A 38 -8.91 51.66 41.66
CA ASN A 38 -9.68 52.76 42.22
C ASN A 38 -9.80 54.07 41.43
N ALA A 39 -10.94 54.24 40.74
CA ALA A 39 -11.68 55.50 40.74
C ALA A 39 -13.06 55.24 40.12
N PHE A 40 -14.11 55.20 40.94
CA PHE A 40 -15.47 55.66 40.64
C PHE A 40 -16.36 55.31 41.84
N GLN A 41 -16.28 56.16 42.87
CA GLN A 41 -17.20 56.21 43.99
C GLN A 41 -18.33 57.19 43.60
N HIS A 42 -19.38 56.68 42.95
CA HIS A 42 -20.64 57.42 42.85
C HIS A 42 -21.82 56.47 43.01
N GLY A 43 -22.55 56.65 44.12
CA GLY A 43 -23.95 56.28 44.34
C GLY A 43 -24.39 54.89 43.90
N VAL A 44 -24.08 53.86 44.69
CA VAL A 44 -24.62 52.51 44.48
C VAL A 44 -26.03 52.45 45.11
N PRO A 45 -27.10 52.17 44.34
CA PRO A 45 -28.44 51.93 44.90
C PRO A 45 -28.44 50.70 45.83
N PRO A 46 -29.42 50.58 46.75
CA PRO A 46 -29.46 49.48 47.72
C PRO A 46 -29.38 48.12 47.00
N PRO A 47 -28.62 47.16 47.56
CA PRO A 47 -28.36 45.89 46.90
C PRO A 47 -29.67 45.16 46.65
N HIS A 48 -30.03 44.99 45.38
CA HIS A 48 -31.08 44.05 45.01
C HIS A 48 -30.69 42.66 45.54
N PRO A 49 -31.62 41.89 46.13
CA PRO A 49 -31.33 40.55 46.63
C PRO A 49 -30.80 39.72 45.45
N MET A 50 -29.52 39.38 45.50
CA MET A 50 -28.91 38.55 44.48
C MET A 50 -29.69 37.23 44.45
N PRO A 51 -30.17 36.77 43.28
CA PRO A 51 -30.75 35.45 43.18
C PRO A 51 -29.73 34.45 43.72
N PRO A 52 -30.17 33.42 44.47
CA PRO A 52 -29.25 32.46 45.08
C PRO A 52 -28.32 31.91 44.01
N VAL A 53 -27.00 32.09 44.19
CA VAL A 53 -25.98 31.56 43.30
C VAL A 53 -26.22 30.06 43.21
N LYS A 54 -26.84 29.62 42.12
CA LYS A 54 -27.07 28.21 41.84
C LYS A 54 -25.68 27.59 41.73
N LYS A 55 -25.24 26.90 42.79
CA LYS A 55 -24.00 26.13 42.78
C LYS A 55 -24.06 25.23 41.54
N VAL A 56 -23.29 25.57 40.51
CA VAL A 56 -23.23 24.80 39.29
C VAL A 56 -22.68 23.44 39.71
N ARG A 57 -23.59 22.47 39.78
CA ARG A 57 -23.38 21.16 40.39
C ARG A 57 -22.22 20.51 39.64
N ALA A 58 -21.09 20.31 40.32
CA ALA A 58 -19.82 19.82 39.79
C ALA A 58 -19.85 18.36 39.24
N TYR A 59 -21.04 17.85 38.89
CA TYR A 59 -21.33 16.46 38.56
C TYR A 59 -21.33 16.17 37.04
N ARG A 60 -20.80 17.07 36.21
CA ARG A 60 -20.71 16.86 34.75
C ARG A 60 -19.47 16.06 34.33
N TRP A 61 -18.40 16.09 35.15
CA TRP A 61 -17.17 15.32 34.91
C TRP A 61 -17.37 13.80 34.73
N PRO A 62 -18.17 13.08 35.55
CA PRO A 62 -18.37 11.65 35.34
C PRO A 62 -19.06 11.33 34.01
N ILE A 63 -19.98 12.18 33.54
CA ILE A 63 -20.67 11.99 32.25
C ILE A 63 -19.69 12.16 31.09
N ILE A 64 -18.83 13.18 31.16
CA ILE A 64 -17.80 13.41 30.13
C ILE A 64 -16.80 12.25 30.08
N LEU A 65 -16.35 11.75 31.25
CA LEU A 65 -15.47 10.59 31.33
C LEU A 65 -16.12 9.30 30.80
N ALA A 66 -17.38 9.06 31.14
CA ALA A 66 -18.12 7.91 30.65
C ALA A 66 -18.29 7.97 29.12
N LEU A 67 -18.62 9.14 28.58
CA LEU A 67 -18.73 9.33 27.12
C LEU A 67 -17.37 9.16 26.44
N ALA A 68 -16.30 9.70 27.01
CA ALA A 68 -14.95 9.52 26.48
C ALA A 68 -14.52 8.05 26.47
N MET A 69 -14.81 7.29 27.54
CA MET A 69 -14.53 5.85 27.59
C MET A 69 -15.38 5.07 26.58
N LEU A 70 -16.66 5.41 26.41
CA LEU A 70 -17.53 4.79 25.41
C LEU A 70 -17.00 5.02 23.99
N VAL A 71 -16.74 6.28 23.63
CA VAL A 71 -16.21 6.64 22.30
C VAL A 71 -14.85 5.97 22.06
N SER A 72 -13.98 5.98 23.07
CA SER A 72 -12.68 5.30 23.00
C SER A 72 -12.84 3.79 22.83
N GLY A 73 -13.79 3.15 23.51
CA GLY A 73 -14.06 1.71 23.38
C GLY A 73 -14.61 1.33 22.01
N VAL A 74 -15.53 2.12 21.46
CA VAL A 74 -16.07 1.92 20.10
C VAL A 74 -14.98 2.12 19.06
N ALA A 75 -14.20 3.20 19.17
CA ALA A 75 -13.08 3.47 18.28
C ALA A 75 -12.02 2.36 18.35
N PHE A 76 -11.71 1.86 19.56
CA PHE A 76 -10.78 0.74 19.74
C PHE A 76 -11.30 -0.55 19.12
N ARG A 77 -12.59 -0.88 19.27
CA ARG A 77 -13.19 -2.07 18.65
C ARG A 77 -13.19 -1.98 17.12
N TYR A 78 -13.48 -0.80 16.57
CA TYR A 78 -13.43 -0.57 15.13
C TYR A 78 -11.99 -0.65 14.59
N TYR A 79 -11.03 -0.05 15.30
CA TYR A 79 -9.62 -0.06 14.92
C TYR A 79 -8.98 -1.46 15.04
N THR A 80 -9.46 -2.28 15.97
CA THR A 80 -8.97 -3.66 16.17
C THR A 80 -9.74 -4.70 15.37
N ALA A 81 -10.80 -4.31 14.65
CA ALA A 81 -11.49 -5.19 13.74
C ALA A 81 -10.54 -5.54 12.58
N HIS A 82 -10.16 -6.80 12.49
CA HIS A 82 -9.38 -7.36 11.40
C HIS A 82 -10.15 -8.53 10.80
N ASN A 83 -10.02 -8.73 9.49
CA ASN A 83 -10.67 -9.83 8.78
C ASN A 83 -10.02 -11.19 9.04
N TYR A 84 -8.84 -11.21 9.67
CA TYR A 84 -8.15 -12.45 10.01
C TYR A 84 -8.84 -13.19 11.16
N PRO A 85 -8.88 -14.53 11.14
CA PRO A 85 -9.21 -15.33 12.30
C PRO A 85 -8.31 -14.95 13.50
N PRO A 86 -8.81 -15.07 14.74
CA PRO A 86 -8.05 -14.65 15.93
C PRO A 86 -6.71 -15.40 16.09
N GLU A 87 -6.65 -16.65 15.63
CA GLU A 87 -5.46 -17.51 15.67
C GLU A 87 -4.37 -16.98 14.73
N VAL A 88 -4.72 -16.75 13.46
CA VAL A 88 -3.86 -16.11 12.45
C VAL A 88 -3.41 -14.71 12.90
N ALA A 89 -4.34 -13.90 13.40
CA ALA A 89 -4.07 -12.53 13.86
C ALA A 89 -3.09 -12.49 15.04
N SER A 90 -3.16 -13.47 15.96
CA SER A 90 -2.21 -13.60 17.07
C SER A 90 -0.78 -13.80 16.57
N LYS A 91 -0.59 -14.67 15.57
CA LYS A 91 0.71 -14.93 14.94
C LYS A 91 1.22 -13.71 14.16
N LEU A 92 0.35 -13.08 13.37
CA LEU A 92 0.65 -11.84 12.64
C LEU A 92 1.17 -10.73 13.56
N ARG A 93 0.54 -10.50 14.72
CA ARG A 93 1.00 -9.49 15.69
C ARG A 93 2.40 -9.81 16.24
N LYS A 94 2.73 -11.09 16.43
CA LYS A 94 4.07 -11.52 16.86
C LYS A 94 5.09 -11.30 15.76
N GLY A 95 4.76 -11.63 14.51
CA GLY A 95 5.58 -11.34 13.33
C GLY A 95 5.87 -9.84 13.18
N LEU A 96 4.83 -9.00 13.28
CA LEU A 96 4.97 -7.55 13.20
C LEU A 96 5.82 -6.99 14.34
N ARG A 97 5.65 -7.49 15.58
CA ARG A 97 6.50 -7.10 16.70
C ARG A 97 7.97 -7.47 16.44
N ALA A 98 8.23 -8.70 16.00
CA ALA A 98 9.57 -9.14 15.63
C ALA A 98 10.19 -8.28 14.51
N GLU A 99 9.40 -7.86 13.52
CA GLU A 99 9.83 -6.96 12.46
C GLU A 99 10.17 -5.55 12.97
N LEU A 100 9.45 -5.02 13.96
CA LEU A 100 9.66 -3.65 14.46
C LEU A 100 10.78 -3.55 15.50
N ASP A 101 10.77 -4.43 16.49
CA ASP A 101 11.66 -4.33 17.66
C ASP A 101 12.44 -5.62 17.98
N GLY A 102 12.36 -6.63 17.10
CA GLY A 102 13.03 -7.92 17.32
C GLY A 102 12.46 -8.72 18.49
N GLY A 103 11.21 -8.45 18.87
CA GLY A 103 10.59 -9.04 20.06
C GLY A 103 11.10 -8.39 21.35
N GLY A 104 11.30 -7.08 21.34
CA GLY A 104 11.77 -6.30 22.49
C GLY A 104 13.30 -6.15 22.59
N LYS A 105 14.05 -6.55 21.56
CA LYS A 105 15.52 -6.41 21.49
C LYS A 105 15.97 -5.06 20.92
N GLY A 106 15.04 -4.23 20.44
CA GLY A 106 15.29 -2.90 19.89
C GLY A 106 15.90 -2.88 18.48
N LYS A 107 15.98 -4.03 17.81
CA LYS A 107 16.43 -4.16 16.41
C LYS A 107 15.55 -5.14 15.67
N PRO A 108 15.21 -4.90 14.40
CA PRO A 108 14.36 -5.78 13.61
C PRO A 108 14.98 -7.18 13.48
N ASP A 109 14.22 -8.23 13.79
CA ASP A 109 14.61 -9.64 13.62
C ASP A 109 13.75 -10.27 12.52
N TYR A 110 14.19 -10.10 11.26
CA TYR A 110 13.43 -10.57 10.09
C TYR A 110 13.33 -12.09 10.01
N LYS A 111 14.28 -12.83 10.58
CA LYS A 111 14.25 -14.29 10.60
C LYS A 111 13.14 -14.79 11.53
N LEU A 112 13.04 -14.20 12.72
CA LEU A 112 11.96 -14.50 13.65
C LEU A 112 10.60 -14.04 13.10
N ALA A 113 10.55 -12.87 12.46
CA ALA A 113 9.33 -12.38 11.81
C ALA A 113 8.85 -13.35 10.71
N LEU A 114 9.75 -13.80 9.84
CA LEU A 114 9.47 -14.79 8.79
C LEU A 114 8.89 -16.08 9.39
N GLN A 115 9.47 -16.60 10.47
CA GLN A 115 8.95 -17.79 11.13
C GLN A 115 7.49 -17.59 11.57
N TYR A 116 7.17 -16.46 12.21
CA TYR A 116 5.79 -16.18 12.63
C TYR A 116 4.83 -15.98 11.45
N TYR A 117 5.29 -15.42 10.33
CA TYR A 117 4.46 -15.28 9.14
C TYR A 117 4.19 -16.64 8.46
N LEU A 118 5.17 -17.56 8.44
CA LEU A 118 4.95 -18.93 7.98
C LEU A 118 3.96 -19.68 8.88
N GLU A 119 4.11 -19.58 10.21
CA GLU A 119 3.14 -20.15 11.16
C GLU A 119 1.74 -19.54 10.98
N ALA A 120 1.65 -18.25 10.63
CA ALA A 120 0.38 -17.60 10.34
C ALA A 120 -0.26 -18.10 9.05
N LEU A 121 0.55 -18.42 8.03
CA LEU A 121 0.08 -19.00 6.77
C LEU A 121 -0.46 -20.42 6.97
N GLU A 122 0.26 -21.26 7.72
CA GLU A 122 -0.21 -22.61 8.08
C GLU A 122 -1.56 -22.55 8.84
N GLU A 123 -1.72 -21.58 9.75
CA GLU A 123 -2.99 -21.42 10.47
C GLU A 123 -4.11 -20.88 9.56
N ALA A 124 -3.78 -20.08 8.56
CA ALA A 124 -4.73 -19.62 7.57
C ALA A 124 -5.26 -20.79 6.72
N ASP A 125 -4.37 -21.73 6.35
CA ASP A 125 -4.75 -22.98 5.68
C ASP A 125 -5.66 -23.84 6.56
N ASN A 126 -5.32 -24.03 7.84
CA ASN A 126 -6.14 -24.78 8.80
C ASN A 126 -7.53 -24.14 9.00
N SER A 127 -7.59 -22.80 8.96
CA SER A 127 -8.82 -22.03 9.04
C SER A 127 -9.63 -22.01 7.73
N ASN A 128 -9.17 -22.69 6.68
CA ASN A 128 -9.78 -22.72 5.35
C ASN A 128 -9.96 -21.32 4.74
N LEU A 129 -9.00 -20.41 4.95
CA LEU A 129 -9.00 -19.14 4.24
C LEU A 129 -8.85 -19.41 2.74
N HIS A 130 -9.64 -18.71 1.93
CA HIS A 130 -9.54 -18.85 0.48
C HIS A 130 -8.15 -18.40 0.01
N TYR A 131 -7.48 -19.21 -0.81
CA TYR A 131 -6.10 -18.94 -1.24
C TYR A 131 -5.96 -17.66 -2.08
N LEU A 132 -7.03 -17.15 -2.70
CA LEU A 132 -7.05 -15.84 -3.38
C LEU A 132 -7.64 -14.71 -2.52
N SER A 133 -7.99 -14.97 -1.26
CA SER A 133 -8.45 -13.91 -0.35
C SER A 133 -7.35 -12.88 -0.12
N ASP A 134 -7.74 -11.65 0.22
CA ASP A 134 -6.83 -10.55 0.47
C ASP A 134 -5.91 -10.84 1.67
N GLU A 135 -6.46 -11.50 2.66
CA GLU A 135 -5.79 -11.93 3.88
C GLU A 135 -4.69 -12.95 3.56
N TYR A 136 -5.01 -13.99 2.79
CA TYR A 136 -4.10 -15.08 2.49
C TYR A 136 -2.94 -14.64 1.59
N THR A 137 -3.26 -13.98 0.47
CA THR A 137 -2.25 -13.48 -0.47
C THR A 137 -1.46 -12.31 0.13
N GLY A 138 -2.04 -11.55 1.06
CA GLY A 138 -1.33 -10.53 1.84
C GLY A 138 -0.24 -11.13 2.73
N LEU A 139 -0.51 -12.28 3.37
CA LEU A 139 0.50 -13.06 4.10
C LEU A 139 1.63 -13.54 3.19
N GLN A 140 1.30 -14.09 2.01
CA GLN A 140 2.30 -14.55 1.04
C GLN A 140 3.22 -13.41 0.56
N ILE A 141 2.66 -12.24 0.25
CA ILE A 141 3.45 -11.05 -0.11
C ILE A 141 4.35 -10.65 1.06
N LYS A 142 3.84 -10.69 2.30
CA LYS A 142 4.64 -10.33 3.47
C LYS A 142 5.79 -11.31 3.73
N ILE A 143 5.56 -12.60 3.49
CA ILE A 143 6.59 -13.64 3.55
C ILE A 143 7.68 -13.36 2.49
N ALA A 144 7.29 -13.06 1.25
CA ALA A 144 8.23 -12.69 0.19
C ALA A 144 9.06 -11.44 0.57
N GLU A 145 8.45 -10.41 1.16
CA GLU A 145 9.17 -9.24 1.67
C GLU A 145 10.19 -9.60 2.78
N MET A 146 9.88 -10.56 3.64
CA MET A 146 10.87 -10.99 4.66
C MET A 146 12.03 -11.73 4.03
N TYR A 147 11.79 -12.55 2.99
CA TYR A 147 12.85 -13.19 2.22
C TYR A 147 13.76 -12.15 1.53
N GLU A 148 13.19 -11.11 0.92
CA GLU A 148 13.96 -9.98 0.37
C GLU A 148 14.86 -9.33 1.44
N LYS A 149 14.31 -9.02 2.62
CA LYS A 149 15.06 -8.41 3.73
C LYS A 149 16.17 -9.30 4.29
N LEU A 150 16.07 -10.61 4.10
CA LEU A 150 17.09 -11.59 4.49
C LEU A 150 18.13 -11.84 3.39
N GLY A 151 18.00 -11.23 2.20
CA GLY A 151 18.86 -11.48 1.05
C GLY A 151 18.57 -12.79 0.32
N MET A 152 17.40 -13.39 0.56
CA MET A 152 16.91 -14.62 -0.07
C MET A 152 16.01 -14.25 -1.27
N GLU A 153 16.60 -13.59 -2.27
CA GLU A 153 15.86 -13.00 -3.39
C GLU A 153 15.19 -14.05 -4.30
N GLU A 154 15.82 -15.22 -4.46
CA GLU A 154 15.29 -16.32 -5.28
C GLU A 154 14.01 -16.90 -4.68
N GLU A 155 13.96 -17.09 -3.37
CA GLU A 155 12.78 -17.56 -2.65
C GLU A 155 11.64 -16.54 -2.71
N ALA A 156 11.95 -15.24 -2.55
CA ALA A 156 10.97 -14.19 -2.71
C ALA A 156 10.37 -14.17 -4.13
N ARG A 157 11.22 -14.25 -5.15
CA ARG A 157 10.84 -14.29 -6.56
C ARG A 157 9.94 -15.48 -6.88
N LEU A 158 10.24 -16.66 -6.33
CA LEU A 158 9.42 -17.86 -6.50
C LEU A 158 8.01 -17.63 -5.96
N ILE A 159 7.87 -17.07 -4.75
CA ILE A 159 6.54 -16.76 -4.17
C ILE A 159 5.77 -15.77 -5.03
N TYR A 160 6.41 -14.71 -5.53
CA TYR A 160 5.72 -13.76 -6.40
C TYR A 160 5.28 -14.39 -7.74
N ARG A 161 6.07 -15.28 -8.33
CA ARG A 161 5.69 -16.03 -9.55
C ARG A 161 4.48 -16.94 -9.28
N GLU A 162 4.47 -17.67 -8.16
CA GLU A 162 3.34 -18.51 -7.77
C GLU A 162 2.06 -17.68 -7.56
N LEU A 163 2.17 -16.53 -6.91
CA LEU A 163 1.07 -15.58 -6.78
C LEU A 163 0.56 -15.09 -8.14
N GLY A 164 1.46 -14.62 -9.01
CA GLY A 164 1.10 -14.12 -10.34
C GLY A 164 0.41 -15.19 -11.20
N THR A 165 0.93 -16.42 -11.19
CA THR A 165 0.28 -17.54 -11.91
C THR A 165 -1.10 -17.88 -11.34
N SER A 166 -1.27 -17.82 -10.01
CA SER A 166 -2.57 -18.04 -9.36
C SER A 166 -3.60 -16.97 -9.76
N TYR A 167 -3.20 -15.70 -9.85
CA TYR A 167 -4.07 -14.63 -10.33
C TYR A 167 -4.41 -14.77 -11.81
N ILE A 168 -3.44 -15.10 -12.67
CA ILE A 168 -3.70 -15.34 -14.09
C ILE A 168 -4.75 -16.44 -14.26
N GLN A 169 -4.60 -17.57 -13.55
CA GLN A 169 -5.57 -18.66 -13.59
C GLN A 169 -6.97 -18.18 -13.20
N ALA A 170 -7.08 -17.55 -12.02
CA ALA A 170 -8.36 -17.05 -11.50
C ALA A 170 -9.02 -15.99 -12.40
N LEU A 171 -8.23 -15.11 -13.02
CA LEU A 171 -8.73 -14.07 -13.92
C LEU A 171 -9.13 -14.61 -15.29
N THR A 172 -8.50 -15.69 -15.75
CA THR A 172 -8.78 -16.29 -17.06
C THR A 172 -10.02 -17.18 -17.03
N ASP A 173 -10.28 -17.86 -15.91
CA ASP A 173 -11.37 -18.85 -15.80
C ASP A 173 -12.78 -18.25 -15.92
N GLY A 174 -12.94 -16.93 -15.81
CA GLY A 174 -14.19 -16.19 -16.09
C GLY A 174 -15.33 -16.40 -15.09
N THR A 175 -15.41 -17.56 -14.43
CA THR A 175 -16.48 -17.92 -13.48
C THR A 175 -16.02 -17.86 -12.02
N ALA A 176 -14.72 -17.83 -11.77
CA ALA A 176 -14.17 -17.91 -10.42
C ALA A 176 -14.34 -16.62 -9.60
N VAL A 177 -14.47 -15.46 -10.27
CA VAL A 177 -14.40 -14.15 -9.61
C VAL A 177 -15.56 -13.26 -10.04
N SER A 178 -16.28 -12.74 -9.05
CA SER A 178 -17.37 -11.78 -9.27
C SER A 178 -16.88 -10.51 -9.98
N ALA A 179 -17.72 -9.94 -10.85
CA ALA A 179 -17.39 -8.72 -11.61
C ALA A 179 -17.08 -7.50 -10.71
N GLU A 180 -17.62 -7.47 -9.49
CA GLU A 180 -17.39 -6.39 -8.51
C GLU A 180 -15.99 -6.45 -7.89
N VAL A 181 -15.52 -7.66 -7.52
CA VAL A 181 -14.21 -7.87 -6.87
C VAL A 181 -13.07 -7.93 -7.90
N ARG A 182 -13.38 -8.27 -9.15
CA ARG A 182 -12.40 -8.47 -10.21
C ARG A 182 -11.40 -7.32 -10.41
N PRO A 183 -11.78 -6.02 -10.42
CA PRO A 183 -10.83 -4.91 -10.56
C PRO A 183 -9.84 -4.84 -9.40
N HIS A 184 -10.33 -5.06 -8.18
CA HIS A 184 -9.47 -5.08 -7.00
C HIS A 184 -8.46 -6.23 -7.10
N MET A 185 -8.88 -7.40 -7.58
CA MET A 185 -7.98 -8.51 -7.80
C MET A 185 -6.93 -8.23 -8.89
N ILE A 186 -7.32 -7.58 -10.00
CA ILE A 186 -6.38 -7.13 -11.06
C ILE A 186 -5.38 -6.10 -10.52
N GLN A 187 -5.83 -5.16 -9.69
CA GLN A 187 -4.93 -4.19 -9.05
C GLN A 187 -3.83 -4.89 -8.26
N ARG A 188 -4.20 -5.90 -7.48
CA ARG A 188 -3.27 -6.69 -6.67
C ARG A 188 -2.35 -7.54 -7.53
N ASP A 189 -2.89 -8.18 -8.55
CA ASP A 189 -2.13 -8.92 -9.56
C ASP A 189 -1.04 -8.04 -10.19
N LEU A 190 -1.41 -6.84 -10.67
CA LEU A 190 -0.46 -5.89 -11.27
C LEU A 190 0.63 -5.45 -10.30
N ARG A 191 0.32 -5.28 -9.01
CA ARG A 191 1.32 -4.96 -7.98
C ARG A 191 2.34 -6.09 -7.81
N VAL A 192 1.87 -7.35 -7.78
CA VAL A 192 2.75 -8.53 -7.69
C VAL A 192 3.55 -8.71 -8.97
N ALA A 193 2.91 -8.58 -10.13
CA ALA A 193 3.56 -8.65 -11.44
C ALA A 193 4.68 -7.61 -11.57
N LEU A 194 4.45 -6.39 -11.08
CA LEU A 194 5.46 -5.33 -11.10
C LEU A 194 6.65 -5.66 -10.20
N LYS A 195 6.40 -6.09 -8.95
CA LYS A 195 7.49 -6.54 -8.06
C LYS A 195 8.29 -7.69 -8.69
N THR A 196 7.59 -8.67 -9.27
CA THR A 196 8.22 -9.79 -9.99
C THR A 196 9.10 -9.26 -11.12
N ALA A 197 8.55 -8.43 -12.01
CA ALA A 197 9.27 -7.88 -13.15
C ALA A 197 10.51 -7.08 -12.73
N ILE A 198 10.43 -6.29 -11.65
CA ILE A 198 11.57 -5.55 -11.10
C ILE A 198 12.67 -6.51 -10.63
N SER A 199 12.30 -7.58 -9.92
CA SER A 199 13.28 -8.58 -9.45
C SER A 199 13.93 -9.34 -10.63
N GLU A 200 13.14 -9.69 -11.64
CA GLU A 200 13.57 -10.44 -12.82
C GLU A 200 14.37 -9.61 -13.81
N ALA A 201 14.14 -8.30 -13.88
CA ALA A 201 14.82 -7.42 -14.84
C ALA A 201 16.34 -7.44 -14.68
N THR A 202 16.82 -7.73 -13.47
CA THR A 202 18.26 -7.88 -13.18
C THR A 202 18.86 -9.15 -13.79
N THR A 203 18.06 -10.22 -13.92
CA THR A 203 18.50 -11.55 -14.34
C THR A 203 18.15 -11.83 -15.80
N ASN A 204 16.87 -11.67 -16.16
CA ASN A 204 16.38 -11.86 -17.52
C ASN A 204 15.30 -10.81 -17.87
N PRO A 205 15.68 -9.70 -18.53
CA PRO A 205 14.77 -8.61 -18.83
C PRO A 205 13.67 -8.98 -19.85
N GLU A 206 13.90 -9.96 -20.73
CA GLU A 206 12.87 -10.40 -21.68
C GLU A 206 11.79 -11.23 -20.98
N VAL A 207 12.16 -12.10 -20.04
CA VAL A 207 11.19 -12.85 -19.21
C VAL A 207 10.38 -11.88 -18.34
N ALA A 208 11.03 -10.91 -17.72
CA ALA A 208 10.37 -9.87 -16.92
C ALA A 208 9.30 -9.12 -17.75
N LYS A 209 9.68 -8.71 -18.97
CA LYS A 209 8.81 -8.00 -19.90
C LYS A 209 7.64 -8.86 -20.37
N MET A 210 7.89 -10.10 -20.78
CA MET A 210 6.84 -11.01 -21.23
C MET A 210 5.86 -11.34 -20.10
N GLY A 211 6.37 -11.62 -18.90
CA GLY A 211 5.54 -11.87 -17.72
C GLY A 211 4.64 -10.67 -17.42
N LEU A 212 5.20 -9.47 -17.34
CA LEU A 212 4.45 -8.25 -17.08
C LEU A 212 3.39 -7.95 -18.18
N LEU A 213 3.71 -8.22 -19.45
CA LEU A 213 2.80 -8.02 -20.57
C LEU A 213 1.55 -8.91 -20.47
N VAL A 214 1.69 -10.15 -19.98
CA VAL A 214 0.54 -11.04 -19.76
C VAL A 214 -0.45 -10.41 -18.77
N HIS A 215 0.04 -9.92 -17.63
CA HIS A 215 -0.79 -9.28 -16.62
C HIS A 215 -1.46 -7.99 -17.14
N PHE A 216 -0.75 -7.17 -17.93
CA PHE A 216 -1.38 -5.99 -18.55
C PHE A 216 -2.42 -6.34 -19.59
N THR A 217 -2.23 -7.42 -20.35
CA THR A 217 -3.22 -7.87 -21.33
C THR A 217 -4.53 -8.24 -20.64
N ILE A 218 -4.45 -8.91 -19.48
CA ILE A 218 -5.64 -9.24 -18.67
C ILE A 218 -6.34 -7.97 -18.18
N ALA A 219 -5.56 -6.99 -17.67
CA ALA A 219 -6.12 -5.71 -17.24
C ALA A 219 -6.79 -4.94 -18.40
N GLN A 220 -6.17 -4.92 -19.58
CA GLN A 220 -6.73 -4.29 -20.79
C GLN A 220 -8.03 -4.98 -21.24
N MET A 221 -8.08 -6.31 -21.18
CA MET A 221 -9.30 -7.07 -21.48
C MET A 221 -10.43 -6.70 -20.51
N GLU A 222 -10.13 -6.51 -19.22
CA GLU A 222 -11.15 -6.07 -18.25
C GLU A 222 -11.68 -4.67 -18.56
N VAL A 223 -10.79 -3.72 -18.92
CA VAL A 223 -11.25 -2.37 -19.34
C VAL A 223 -12.12 -2.47 -20.58
N ALA A 224 -11.69 -3.24 -21.58
CA ALA A 224 -12.44 -3.41 -22.82
C ALA A 224 -13.84 -3.99 -22.58
N ASN A 225 -13.97 -4.90 -21.60
CA ASN A 225 -15.26 -5.46 -21.21
C ASN A 225 -16.19 -4.43 -20.55
N ARG A 226 -15.63 -3.40 -19.89
CA ARG A 226 -16.39 -2.34 -19.21
C ARG A 226 -16.73 -1.17 -20.11
N ASP A 227 -15.81 -0.80 -20.99
CA ASP A 227 -15.95 0.32 -21.92
C ASP A 227 -15.86 -0.18 -23.39
N PRO A 228 -16.99 -0.28 -24.12
CA PRO A 228 -16.99 -0.75 -25.49
C PRO A 228 -16.24 0.19 -26.45
N ALA A 229 -16.13 1.49 -26.13
CA ALA A 229 -15.34 2.41 -26.95
C ALA A 229 -13.84 2.06 -26.90
N VAL A 230 -13.36 1.60 -25.74
CA VAL A 230 -11.99 1.09 -25.59
C VAL A 230 -11.82 -0.23 -26.33
N ALA A 231 -12.84 -1.10 -26.30
CA ALA A 231 -12.81 -2.37 -27.04
C ALA A 231 -12.69 -2.16 -28.56
N GLU A 232 -13.41 -1.19 -29.14
CA GLU A 232 -13.29 -0.85 -30.56
C GLU A 232 -11.89 -0.36 -30.92
N LEU A 233 -11.26 0.46 -30.08
CA LEU A 233 -9.89 0.93 -30.29
C LEU A 233 -8.91 -0.25 -30.31
N ILE A 234 -9.00 -1.14 -29.31
CA ILE A 234 -8.15 -2.34 -29.22
C ILE A 234 -8.32 -3.26 -30.45
N ASN A 235 -9.56 -3.45 -30.92
CA ASN A 235 -9.83 -4.31 -32.08
C ASN A 235 -9.39 -3.66 -33.41
N SER A 236 -9.57 -2.34 -33.55
CA SER A 236 -9.07 -1.59 -34.71
C SER A 236 -7.54 -1.66 -34.82
N GLU A 237 -6.86 -1.79 -33.68
CA GLU A 237 -5.42 -1.84 -33.56
C GLU A 237 -4.85 -3.24 -33.82
N LYS A 238 -5.49 -4.32 -33.36
CA LYS A 238 -5.12 -5.70 -33.75
C LYS A 238 -5.05 -5.90 -35.27
N THR A 239 -5.82 -5.11 -36.02
CA THR A 239 -5.87 -5.14 -37.48
C THR A 239 -4.68 -4.39 -38.12
N ARG A 240 -4.03 -3.48 -37.38
CA ARG A 240 -2.81 -2.78 -37.81
C ARG A 240 -1.59 -3.52 -37.29
N ALA A 241 -1.02 -4.40 -38.11
CA ALA A 241 0.17 -5.21 -37.79
C ALA A 241 1.46 -4.42 -37.44
N ASN A 242 1.39 -3.09 -37.34
CA ASN A 242 2.50 -2.22 -36.95
C ASN A 242 2.14 -1.50 -35.65
N PHE A 243 2.75 -1.97 -34.56
CA PHE A 243 2.61 -1.52 -33.17
C PHE A 243 3.26 -0.14 -32.95
N ASN A 244 2.81 0.88 -33.68
CA ASN A 244 3.28 2.25 -33.50
C ASN A 244 2.12 3.20 -33.73
N ILE A 245 1.38 3.48 -32.65
CA ILE A 245 0.26 4.41 -32.67
C ILE A 245 0.53 5.58 -31.72
N SER A 246 0.37 6.78 -32.26
CA SER A 246 0.12 8.00 -31.52
C SER A 246 -1.40 8.23 -31.48
N ILE A 247 -2.04 8.20 -30.31
CA ILE A 247 -3.41 8.75 -30.18
C ILE A 247 -3.31 10.25 -30.49
N PRO A 248 -4.00 10.75 -31.51
CA PRO A 248 -4.20 12.18 -31.65
C PRO A 248 -5.06 12.65 -30.47
N VAL A 249 -4.45 13.39 -29.55
CA VAL A 249 -5.12 14.01 -28.39
C VAL A 249 -6.25 14.96 -28.84
N GLU A 250 -6.23 15.39 -30.09
CA GLU A 250 -7.16 16.38 -30.65
C GLU A 250 -8.49 15.80 -31.18
N GLY A 251 -8.78 14.51 -30.97
CA GLY A 251 -10.03 13.89 -31.40
C GLY A 251 -10.59 12.83 -30.47
N ALA A 252 -10.10 12.75 -29.22
CA ALA A 252 -10.58 11.77 -28.25
C ALA A 252 -12.10 11.93 -28.05
N PRO A 253 -12.92 10.87 -28.21
CA PRO A 253 -14.35 10.95 -27.91
C PRO A 253 -14.49 11.49 -26.48
N SER A 254 -15.34 12.51 -26.32
CA SER A 254 -15.55 13.27 -25.07
C SER A 254 -16.13 12.44 -23.91
N LYS A 255 -16.12 11.11 -24.00
CA LYS A 255 -16.74 10.15 -23.08
C LYS A 255 -15.93 8.86 -22.92
N PHE A 256 -14.61 8.93 -22.74
CA PHE A 256 -13.94 7.79 -22.11
C PHE A 256 -14.42 7.67 -20.67
N ASP A 257 -14.88 6.49 -20.27
CA ASP A 257 -15.25 6.26 -18.88
C ASP A 257 -13.97 6.12 -18.05
N THR A 258 -13.54 7.23 -17.46
CA THR A 258 -12.35 7.26 -16.60
C THR A 258 -12.47 6.34 -15.39
N LYS A 259 -13.70 5.96 -15.01
CA LYS A 259 -13.96 5.03 -13.90
C LYS A 259 -13.53 3.60 -14.20
N ALA A 260 -13.45 3.21 -15.47
CA ALA A 260 -12.99 1.87 -15.85
C ALA A 260 -11.51 1.64 -15.49
N TRP A 261 -10.72 2.72 -15.47
CA TRP A 261 -9.27 2.68 -15.19
C TRP A 261 -8.93 2.99 -13.73
N GLU A 262 -9.84 3.62 -12.99
CA GLU A 262 -9.60 4.07 -11.60
C GLU A 262 -8.99 3.00 -10.69
N PRO A 263 -9.42 1.72 -10.71
CA PRO A 263 -8.97 0.74 -9.73
C PRO A 263 -7.49 0.37 -9.79
N PHE A 264 -6.82 0.48 -10.94
CA PHE A 264 -5.41 0.09 -11.10
C PHE A 264 -4.58 1.16 -11.82
N ARG A 265 -5.10 2.39 -11.84
CA ARG A 265 -4.45 3.56 -12.42
C ARG A 265 -3.06 3.77 -11.84
N ASP A 266 -2.95 3.72 -10.52
CA ASP A 266 -1.71 4.04 -9.82
C ASP A 266 -0.64 2.97 -10.04
N GLU A 267 -1.03 1.70 -10.11
CA GLU A 267 -0.15 0.58 -10.43
C GLU A 267 0.41 0.69 -11.85
N LEU A 268 -0.43 1.10 -12.82
CA LEU A 268 0.02 1.38 -14.19
C LEU A 268 1.03 2.52 -14.23
N PHE A 269 0.77 3.63 -13.52
CA PHE A 269 1.71 4.74 -13.46
C PHE A 269 3.00 4.36 -12.75
N SER A 270 2.91 3.61 -11.65
CA SER A 270 4.06 3.10 -10.92
C SER A 270 4.94 2.21 -11.80
N ALA A 271 4.33 1.29 -12.57
CA ALA A 271 5.04 0.43 -13.50
C ALA A 271 5.71 1.20 -14.66
N ARG A 272 5.03 2.22 -15.17
CA ARG A 272 5.61 3.11 -16.19
C ARG A 272 6.80 3.89 -15.62
N ASP A 273 6.65 4.48 -14.44
CA ASP A 273 7.70 5.29 -13.85
C ASP A 273 8.90 4.43 -13.39
N SER A 274 8.66 3.21 -12.90
CA SER A 274 9.72 2.26 -12.54
C SER A 274 10.52 1.83 -13.77
N THR A 275 9.87 1.53 -14.89
CA THR A 275 10.54 1.14 -16.14
C THR A 275 11.38 2.27 -16.71
N TYR A 276 10.92 3.52 -16.63
CA TYR A 276 11.74 4.68 -16.99
C TYR A 276 12.96 4.83 -16.09
N SER A 277 12.82 4.61 -14.78
CA SER A 277 13.95 4.71 -13.85
C SER A 277 15.03 3.64 -14.10
N GLN A 278 14.61 2.39 -14.40
CA GLN A 278 15.52 1.31 -14.76
C GLN A 278 16.20 1.57 -16.10
N LEU A 279 15.47 2.08 -17.10
CA LEU A 279 16.02 2.50 -18.39
C LEU A 279 17.06 3.61 -18.24
N ALA A 280 16.88 4.54 -17.29
CA ALA A 280 17.84 5.60 -17.00
C ALA A 280 19.08 5.09 -16.25
N ALA A 281 18.95 4.04 -15.43
CA ALA A 281 20.04 3.42 -14.70
C ALA A 281 20.92 2.51 -15.58
N CYS A 282 20.36 1.90 -16.63
CA CYS A 282 21.12 1.15 -17.61
C CYS A 282 21.88 2.07 -18.58
N SER A 283 23.04 2.59 -18.14
CA SER A 283 24.03 3.26 -18.99
C SER A 283 24.79 2.27 -19.90
N VAL A 284 24.08 1.40 -20.62
CA VAL A 284 24.67 0.42 -21.53
C VAL A 284 24.74 1.03 -22.94
N PRO A 285 25.86 0.90 -23.67
CA PRO A 285 26.03 1.50 -25.00
C PRO A 285 24.98 1.00 -26.00
N ARG A 286 24.57 1.92 -26.88
CA ARG A 286 23.39 1.96 -27.78
C ARG A 286 23.10 0.76 -28.71
N HIS A 287 23.76 -0.38 -28.61
CA HIS A 287 23.65 -1.42 -29.63
C HIS A 287 22.69 -2.58 -29.31
N SER A 288 22.10 -2.63 -28.11
CA SER A 288 21.09 -3.65 -27.75
C SER A 288 19.93 -3.01 -26.98
N CYS A 289 19.02 -2.39 -27.73
CA CYS A 289 17.99 -1.47 -27.24
C CYS A 289 16.88 -2.14 -26.40
N PHE A 290 16.86 -1.85 -25.09
CA PHE A 290 15.68 -2.00 -24.22
C PHE A 290 14.63 -0.87 -24.46
N CYS A 291 15.06 0.27 -25.03
CA CYS A 291 14.24 1.48 -25.19
C CYS A 291 13.12 1.42 -26.24
N HIS A 292 13.22 0.59 -27.27
CA HIS A 292 12.28 0.65 -28.39
C HIS A 292 10.99 -0.16 -28.18
N HIS A 293 11.00 -1.16 -27.29
CA HIS A 293 9.82 -2.02 -27.06
C HIS A 293 8.98 -1.62 -25.85
N PHE A 294 9.52 -0.92 -24.84
CA PHE A 294 8.69 -0.50 -23.69
C PHE A 294 7.84 0.74 -23.97
N ARG A 295 8.25 1.55 -24.96
CA ARG A 295 7.42 2.64 -25.51
C ARG A 295 6.14 2.14 -26.19
N VAL A 296 6.09 0.83 -26.50
CA VAL A 296 5.05 0.16 -27.29
C VAL A 296 3.93 -0.42 -26.41
N VAL A 297 4.15 -0.56 -25.10
CA VAL A 297 3.20 -1.24 -24.19
C VAL A 297 2.49 -0.28 -23.23
N PHE A 298 3.07 0.89 -22.93
CA PHE A 298 2.45 1.87 -22.04
C PHE A 298 1.78 3.03 -22.78
N TRP A 299 0.49 2.81 -23.07
CA TRP A 299 -0.48 3.81 -23.51
C TRP A 299 -0.83 4.82 -22.39
N ILE A 300 0.15 5.58 -21.88
CA ILE A 300 -0.15 6.78 -21.08
C ILE A 300 0.89 7.90 -21.34
N LYS A 301 0.89 8.47 -22.55
CA LYS A 301 1.14 9.92 -22.68
C LYS A 301 -0.11 10.66 -22.17
N PRO A 302 0.00 11.87 -21.60
CA PRO A 302 -0.82 12.31 -20.49
C PRO A 302 -2.29 12.46 -20.88
N LEU A 303 -3.06 11.38 -20.75
CA LEU A 303 -4.52 11.37 -20.67
C LEU A 303 -5.06 12.15 -19.45
N CYS A 304 -4.15 12.71 -18.63
CA CYS A 304 -4.45 13.41 -17.39
C CYS A 304 -3.71 14.74 -17.25
N SER A 305 -3.34 15.42 -18.35
CA SER A 305 -2.89 16.83 -18.26
C SER A 305 -4.02 17.78 -17.81
N GLY A 306 -5.27 17.30 -17.74
CA GLY A 306 -6.43 18.02 -17.22
C GLY A 306 -7.01 17.52 -15.89
N ILE A 307 -6.41 16.53 -15.23
CA ILE A 307 -6.91 16.04 -13.93
C ILE A 307 -5.99 16.59 -12.83
N PRO A 308 -6.45 17.48 -11.95
CA PRO A 308 -5.63 18.00 -10.87
C PRO A 308 -5.18 16.84 -9.97
N ARG A 309 -3.88 16.77 -9.67
CA ARG A 309 -3.37 15.90 -8.60
C ARG A 309 -3.85 16.52 -7.29
N THR A 310 -4.79 15.85 -6.63
CA THR A 310 -5.18 16.14 -5.24
C THR A 310 -4.22 15.46 -4.28
#